data_AF-A0A7X8FQT1-F1
#
_entry.id   AF-A0A7X8FQT1-F1
#
_cell.length_a   1.000
_cell.length_b   1.000
_cell.length_c   1.000
_cell.angle_alpha   90.00
_cell.angle_beta   90.00
_cell.angle_gamma   90.00
#
_symmetry.space_group_name_H-M   'P 1'
#
loop_
_entity.id
_entity.type
_entity.pdbx_description
1 polymer ?
#
loop_
_entity_poly.entity_id
_entity_poly.type
_entity_poly.pdbx_seq_one_letter_code
_entity_poly.pdbx_strand_id
1 'polypeptide(L)'
;MKKARYLWIVLALALLFAACSNGTTGDATEAPGETTDTAEETTDAAQSEYETDVLVIGAGGTGLAAASAAVEAGAEVMVLEKMGMVGGSTALSGGGIAATGTRFQEEQGIEDSKESWMELWRERQATGRENPMYPDYDRVDLFMDRAIDTVHWMTDVIGHEWVRIEGFGFDPVARLHFPESNGSDLTNAMDSFLKDKGVNVMLNTAGTKLLTDDAGAVIGAEAEGENGPITIHAKKVILATGGFARNEEMLEELVPEMAGTS
;
A
#
# COMPACT_ATOMS: atom_id res chain seq x y z
N MET A 1 16.64 53.10 -10.54
CA MET A 1 16.38 53.44 -9.13
C MET A 1 16.49 52.17 -8.28
N LYS A 2 17.38 52.21 -7.28
CA LYS A 2 17.59 51.37 -6.06
C LYS A 2 16.99 49.93 -6.05
N LYS A 3 17.77 48.83 -6.09
CA LYS A 3 18.70 48.19 -5.11
C LYS A 3 18.05 47.68 -3.80
N ALA A 4 18.11 46.35 -3.59
CA ALA A 4 18.59 45.62 -2.38
C ALA A 4 18.48 44.10 -2.66
N ARG A 5 19.56 43.31 -2.80
CA ARG A 5 20.50 42.74 -1.79
C ARG A 5 19.80 41.89 -0.72
N TYR A 6 20.07 40.58 -0.68
CA TYR A 6 20.74 39.91 0.45
C TYR A 6 21.39 38.60 -0.01
N LEU A 7 22.69 38.55 0.25
CA LEU A 7 23.63 37.44 0.13
C LEU A 7 23.83 36.94 1.57
N TRP A 8 23.70 35.64 1.83
CA TRP A 8 24.24 35.04 3.05
C TRP A 8 25.23 33.94 2.67
N ILE A 9 26.47 34.20 3.08
CA ILE A 9 27.62 33.30 3.09
C ILE A 9 27.56 32.57 4.44
N VAL A 10 27.69 31.25 4.43
CA VAL A 10 28.39 30.53 5.52
C VAL A 10 29.29 29.48 4.86
N LEU A 11 30.58 29.62 5.14
CA LEU A 11 31.68 28.79 4.68
C LEU A 11 32.48 28.37 5.93
N ALA A 12 32.63 27.06 6.14
CA ALA A 12 33.65 26.39 6.96
C ALA A 12 33.59 24.90 6.54
N LEU A 13 34.47 24.34 5.68
CA LEU A 13 35.89 23.95 5.89
C LEU A 13 36.13 23.34 7.28
N ALA A 14 36.76 22.18 7.49
CA ALA A 14 37.38 21.11 6.71
C ALA A 14 37.61 19.94 7.73
N LEU A 15 37.81 18.66 7.39
CA LEU A 15 39.07 18.10 6.93
C LEU A 15 38.91 16.58 6.74
N LEU A 16 39.39 16.09 5.59
CA LEU A 16 39.82 14.70 5.39
C LEU A 16 41.10 14.44 6.20
N PHE A 17 41.24 13.23 6.73
CA PHE A 17 42.53 12.55 6.77
C PHE A 17 42.36 11.09 6.36
N ALA A 18 43.04 10.70 5.29
CA ALA A 18 43.37 9.33 4.96
C ALA A 18 44.83 9.10 5.34
N ALA A 19 45.14 7.97 5.96
CA ALA A 19 46.49 7.41 5.98
C ALA A 19 46.42 5.88 6.16
N CYS A 20 46.98 5.17 5.17
CA CYS A 20 47.40 3.79 5.26
C CYS A 20 48.64 3.67 6.17
N SER A 21 48.83 2.52 6.86
CA SER A 21 49.98 1.61 6.65
C SER A 21 50.18 0.60 7.77
N ASN A 22 50.58 -0.60 7.35
CA ASN A 22 51.07 -1.76 8.09
C ASN A 22 52.04 -1.49 9.27
N GLY A 23 52.04 -2.42 10.23
CA GLY A 23 53.30 -3.08 10.62
C GLY A 23 53.62 -3.17 12.11
N THR A 24 53.59 -4.41 12.62
CA THR A 24 54.69 -5.04 13.39
C THR A 24 54.68 -4.94 14.92
N THR A 25 54.37 -6.10 15.52
CA THR A 25 54.95 -6.77 16.72
C THR A 25 55.14 -6.00 18.02
N GLY A 26 54.55 -6.54 19.08
CA GLY A 26 54.98 -6.37 20.47
C GLY A 26 54.35 -7.46 21.33
N ASP A 27 55.12 -8.51 21.59
CA ASP A 27 54.84 -9.58 22.54
C ASP A 27 55.21 -9.11 23.96
N ALA A 28 54.33 -9.29 24.94
CA ALA A 28 54.66 -9.31 26.37
C ALA A 28 53.48 -9.89 27.19
N THR A 29 53.74 -11.09 27.68
CA THR A 29 53.05 -11.88 28.72
C THR A 29 52.75 -11.13 30.02
N GLU A 30 51.55 -11.30 30.62
CA GLU A 30 51.36 -11.93 31.95
C GLU A 30 49.89 -12.02 32.44
N ALA A 31 49.61 -13.19 33.02
CA ALA A 31 48.62 -13.60 34.04
C ALA A 31 47.09 -13.67 33.74
N PRO A 32 46.41 -14.79 34.09
CA PRO A 32 44.97 -14.98 33.90
C PRO A 32 44.19 -14.37 35.06
N GLY A 33 43.47 -13.27 34.79
CA GLY A 33 42.47 -12.69 35.69
C GLY A 33 41.10 -13.32 35.45
N GLU A 34 40.63 -14.02 36.47
CA GLU A 34 39.22 -14.26 36.86
C GLU A 34 38.15 -13.81 35.85
N THR A 35 37.49 -14.79 35.22
CA THR A 35 36.24 -14.63 34.49
C THR A 35 35.17 -14.09 35.43
N THR A 36 34.95 -12.78 35.37
CA THR A 36 33.70 -12.18 35.82
C THR A 36 32.70 -12.36 34.68
N ASP A 37 31.73 -13.21 34.95
CA ASP A 37 30.55 -13.44 34.11
C ASP A 37 29.81 -12.11 33.98
N THR A 38 30.13 -11.37 32.92
CA THR A 38 29.43 -10.16 32.53
C THR A 38 28.21 -10.66 31.81
N ALA A 39 27.07 -10.68 32.52
CA ALA A 39 25.77 -10.80 31.89
C ALA A 39 25.73 -9.78 30.74
N GLU A 40 25.62 -10.28 29.52
CA GLU A 40 25.34 -9.46 28.35
C GLU A 40 24.04 -8.72 28.66
N GLU A 41 24.15 -7.43 29.02
CA GLU A 41 23.07 -6.48 28.76
C GLU A 41 22.86 -6.52 27.25
N THR A 42 21.88 -7.31 26.83
CA THR A 42 21.22 -7.13 25.55
C THR A 42 20.76 -5.69 25.52
N THR A 43 21.53 -4.84 24.85
CA THR A 43 21.10 -3.50 24.47
C THR A 43 19.90 -3.71 23.56
N ASP A 44 18.70 -3.57 24.14
CA ASP A 44 17.45 -3.57 23.41
C ASP A 44 17.61 -2.50 22.32
N ALA A 45 17.65 -2.94 21.06
CA ALA A 45 17.79 -2.02 19.95
C ALA A 45 16.61 -1.05 20.05
N ALA A 46 16.88 0.24 20.23
CA ALA A 46 15.86 1.23 20.49
C ALA A 46 14.76 1.16 19.41
N GLN A 47 13.61 0.59 19.79
CA GLN A 47 12.46 0.45 18.91
C GLN A 47 11.97 1.85 18.55
N SER A 48 11.83 2.14 17.26
CA SER A 48 11.31 3.44 16.84
C SER A 48 9.81 3.50 17.10
N GLU A 49 9.34 4.55 17.77
CA GLU A 49 7.92 4.73 18.09
C GLU A 49 7.30 5.85 17.25
N TYR A 50 6.10 5.61 16.72
CA TYR A 50 5.31 6.56 15.94
C TYR A 50 3.85 6.61 16.43
N GLU A 51 3.19 7.73 16.17
CA GLU A 51 1.74 7.90 16.40
C GLU A 51 1.06 8.41 15.12
N THR A 52 -0.18 7.98 14.88
CA THR A 52 -1.00 8.42 13.74
C THR A 52 -2.49 8.28 14.05
N ASP A 53 -3.38 8.94 13.30
CA ASP A 53 -4.81 8.67 13.40
C ASP A 53 -5.16 7.36 12.71
N VAL A 54 -4.67 7.18 11.48
CA VAL A 54 -4.93 6.00 10.65
C VAL A 54 -3.61 5.38 10.21
N LEU A 55 -3.45 4.09 10.51
CA LEU A 55 -2.38 3.26 9.98
C LEU A 55 -2.93 2.36 8.88
N VAL A 56 -2.34 2.41 7.69
CA VAL A 56 -2.66 1.53 6.57
C VAL A 56 -1.51 0.55 6.35
N ILE A 57 -1.80 -0.76 6.32
CA ILE A 57 -0.81 -1.81 6.10
C ILE A 57 -1.02 -2.41 4.71
N GLY A 58 -0.06 -2.16 3.82
CA GLY A 58 -0.06 -2.52 2.40
C GLY A 58 -0.33 -1.32 1.50
N ALA A 59 0.53 -1.06 0.52
CA ALA A 59 0.42 0.04 -0.44
C ALA A 59 0.01 -0.46 -1.84
N GLY A 60 -0.90 -1.43 -1.91
CA GLY A 60 -1.63 -1.76 -3.14
C GLY A 60 -2.76 -0.78 -3.42
N GLY A 61 -3.58 -1.05 -4.46
CA GLY A 61 -4.71 -0.17 -4.82
C GLY A 61 -5.66 0.12 -3.65
N THR A 62 -6.02 -0.90 -2.87
CA THR A 62 -6.89 -0.73 -1.69
C THR A 62 -6.26 0.16 -0.62
N GLY A 63 -4.98 -0.03 -0.31
CA GLY A 63 -4.31 0.70 0.76
C GLY A 63 -4.05 2.15 0.39
N LEU A 64 -3.62 2.40 -0.85
CA LEU A 64 -3.43 3.75 -1.36
C LEU A 64 -4.76 4.52 -1.48
N ALA A 65 -5.85 3.85 -1.88
CA ALA A 65 -7.18 4.47 -1.91
C ALA A 65 -7.66 4.81 -0.49
N ALA A 66 -7.52 3.88 0.46
CA ALA A 66 -7.90 4.09 1.86
C ALA A 66 -7.10 5.23 2.51
N ALA A 67 -5.79 5.27 2.28
CA ALA A 67 -4.92 6.33 2.76
C ALA A 67 -5.32 7.69 2.15
N SER A 68 -5.55 7.74 0.84
CA SER A 68 -5.94 8.97 0.14
C SER A 68 -7.26 9.52 0.66
N ALA A 69 -8.28 8.66 0.83
CA ALA A 69 -9.56 9.04 1.39
C ALA A 69 -9.45 9.52 2.87
N ALA A 70 -8.61 8.88 3.68
CA ALA A 70 -8.37 9.28 5.06
C ALA A 70 -7.67 10.66 5.15
N VAL A 71 -6.70 10.92 4.28
CA VAL A 71 -6.05 12.25 4.15
C VAL A 71 -7.07 13.30 3.72
N GLU A 72 -7.97 12.98 2.79
CA GLU A 72 -9.05 13.86 2.35
C GLU A 72 -10.01 14.22 3.50
N ALA A 73 -10.26 13.26 4.39
CA ALA A 73 -11.02 13.47 5.62
C ALA A 73 -10.25 14.23 6.72
N GLY A 74 -8.98 14.59 6.49
CA GLY A 74 -8.15 15.37 7.39
C GLY A 74 -7.47 14.57 8.49
N ALA A 75 -7.38 13.24 8.37
CA ALA A 75 -6.64 12.41 9.31
C ALA A 75 -5.12 12.46 9.06
N GLU A 76 -4.33 12.32 10.13
CA GLU A 76 -2.91 11.95 10.01
C GLU A 76 -2.81 10.48 9.62
N VAL A 77 -2.04 10.19 8.57
CA VAL A 77 -1.97 8.85 7.97
C VAL A 77 -0.53 8.38 7.84
N MET A 78 -0.30 7.13 8.25
CA MET A 78 0.92 6.39 7.92
C MET A 78 0.56 5.18 7.06
N VAL A 79 1.38 4.90 6.05
CA VAL A 79 1.21 3.75 5.15
C VAL A 79 2.48 2.92 5.19
N LEU A 80 2.36 1.63 5.48
CA LEU A 80 3.46 0.67 5.48
C LEU A 80 3.39 -0.21 4.24
N GLU A 81 4.53 -0.46 3.60
CA GLU A 81 4.67 -1.40 2.50
C GLU A 81 5.91 -2.24 2.69
N LYS A 82 5.75 -3.57 2.65
CA LYS A 82 6.85 -4.50 2.89
C LYS A 82 7.86 -4.51 1.74
N MET A 83 7.41 -4.20 0.52
CA MET A 83 8.24 -4.18 -0.67
C MET A 83 8.97 -2.85 -0.83
N GLY A 84 10.01 -2.84 -1.67
CA GLY A 84 10.74 -1.61 -2.03
C GLY A 84 10.01 -0.69 -3.02
N MET A 85 8.73 -0.94 -3.30
CA MET A 85 7.88 -0.13 -4.17
C MET A 85 6.41 -0.31 -3.82
N VAL A 86 5.59 0.70 -4.13
CA VAL A 86 4.13 0.61 -4.02
C VAL A 86 3.53 -0.26 -5.13
N GLY A 87 2.27 -0.65 -4.95
CA GLY A 87 1.40 -1.11 -6.04
C GLY A 87 0.89 -2.54 -5.92
N GLY A 88 1.69 -3.46 -5.35
CA GLY A 88 1.28 -4.85 -5.14
C GLY A 88 0.74 -5.53 -6.39
N SER A 89 -0.30 -6.37 -6.25
CA SER A 89 -0.96 -7.01 -7.39
C SER A 89 -1.71 -6.03 -8.30
N THR A 90 -2.15 -4.89 -7.77
CA THR A 90 -2.81 -3.84 -8.57
C THR A 90 -1.88 -3.33 -9.66
N ALA A 91 -0.61 -3.09 -9.35
CA ALA A 91 0.37 -2.64 -10.33
C ALA A 91 0.66 -3.65 -11.46
N LEU A 92 0.41 -4.94 -11.22
CA LEU A 92 0.57 -6.01 -12.21
C LEU A 92 -0.70 -6.24 -13.04
N SER A 93 -1.84 -5.68 -12.63
CA SER A 93 -3.11 -5.84 -13.31
C SER A 93 -3.19 -4.98 -14.57
N GLY A 94 -4.19 -5.23 -15.42
CA GLY A 94 -4.52 -4.33 -16.53
C GLY A 94 -5.03 -2.95 -16.10
N GLY A 95 -5.42 -2.77 -14.83
CA GLY A 95 -5.86 -1.48 -14.28
C GLY A 95 -7.31 -1.08 -14.61
N GLY A 96 -8.11 -1.97 -15.19
CA GLY A 96 -9.51 -1.65 -15.52
C GLY A 96 -10.38 -1.52 -14.27
N ILE A 97 -11.06 -0.39 -14.10
CA ILE A 97 -12.13 -0.21 -13.11
C ILE A 97 -13.48 -0.23 -13.83
N ALA A 98 -14.32 -1.22 -13.51
CA ALA A 98 -15.65 -1.33 -14.09
C ALA A 98 -16.59 -0.32 -13.41
N ALA A 99 -17.31 0.50 -14.17
CA ALA A 99 -18.36 1.38 -13.67
C ALA A 99 -19.37 1.66 -14.80
N THR A 100 -20.61 2.01 -14.43
CA THR A 100 -21.71 2.24 -15.38
C THR A 100 -22.24 3.67 -15.29
N GLY A 101 -22.82 4.17 -16.38
CA GLY A 101 -23.40 5.52 -16.43
C GLY A 101 -22.42 6.63 -16.04
N THR A 102 -21.12 6.45 -16.28
CA THR A 102 -20.14 7.49 -15.94
C THR A 102 -20.15 8.60 -16.99
N ARG A 103 -19.82 9.83 -16.59
CA ARG A 103 -19.60 10.93 -17.55
C ARG A 103 -18.62 10.57 -18.68
N PHE A 104 -17.64 9.70 -18.41
CA PHE A 104 -16.66 9.27 -19.42
C PHE A 104 -17.29 8.32 -20.45
N GLN A 105 -18.24 7.47 -20.04
CA GLN A 105 -19.05 6.67 -20.96
C GLN A 105 -19.97 7.57 -21.80
N GLU A 106 -20.64 8.54 -21.17
CA GLU A 106 -21.53 9.50 -21.84
C GLU A 106 -20.79 10.31 -22.93
N GLU A 107 -19.56 10.76 -22.65
CA GLU A 107 -18.69 11.47 -23.60
C GLU A 107 -18.37 10.64 -24.86
N GLN A 108 -18.39 9.31 -24.75
CA GLN A 108 -18.19 8.38 -25.87
C GLN A 108 -19.51 7.88 -26.48
N GLY A 109 -20.66 8.36 -25.99
CA GLY A 109 -21.99 7.90 -26.40
C GLY A 109 -22.30 6.47 -25.98
N ILE A 110 -21.65 5.97 -24.92
CA ILE A 110 -21.91 4.64 -24.36
C ILE A 110 -23.05 4.76 -23.34
N GLU A 111 -24.14 4.05 -23.59
CA GLU A 111 -25.25 3.91 -22.65
C GLU A 111 -25.08 2.61 -21.85
N ASP A 112 -24.99 2.70 -20.52
CA ASP A 112 -24.94 1.54 -19.61
C ASP A 112 -25.72 1.85 -18.34
N SER A 113 -26.11 0.82 -17.58
CA SER A 113 -26.82 0.98 -16.32
C SER A 113 -26.36 -0.01 -15.26
N LYS A 114 -26.67 0.27 -14.00
CA LYS A 114 -26.41 -0.68 -12.92
C LYS A 114 -27.23 -1.96 -13.11
N GLU A 115 -28.46 -1.84 -13.59
CA GLU A 115 -29.35 -2.96 -13.85
C GLU A 115 -28.80 -3.90 -14.93
N SER A 116 -28.32 -3.36 -16.05
CA SER A 116 -27.71 -4.17 -17.12
C SER A 116 -26.47 -4.91 -16.63
N TRP A 117 -25.66 -4.27 -15.78
CA TRP A 117 -24.48 -4.88 -15.20
C TRP A 117 -24.83 -5.95 -14.16
N MET A 118 -25.83 -5.71 -13.31
CA MET A 118 -26.33 -6.70 -12.34
C MET A 118 -26.94 -7.92 -13.03
N GLU A 119 -27.69 -7.74 -14.12
CA GLU A 119 -28.22 -8.84 -14.93
C GLU A 119 -27.08 -9.69 -15.52
N LEU A 120 -26.10 -9.04 -16.17
CA LEU A 120 -24.93 -9.72 -16.71
C LEU A 120 -24.13 -10.45 -15.62
N TRP A 121 -23.97 -9.85 -14.44
CA TRP A 121 -23.26 -10.48 -13.34
C TRP A 121 -23.98 -11.76 -12.88
N ARG A 122 -25.30 -11.70 -12.74
CA ARG A 122 -26.13 -12.87 -12.39
C ARG A 122 -26.03 -13.96 -13.44
N GLU A 123 -26.09 -13.61 -14.72
CA GLU A 123 -25.92 -14.54 -15.84
C GLU A 123 -24.57 -15.27 -15.77
N ARG A 124 -23.47 -14.52 -15.61
CA ARG A 124 -22.10 -15.07 -15.55
C ARG A 124 -21.87 -15.96 -14.33
N GLN A 125 -22.51 -15.64 -13.20
CA GLN A 125 -22.41 -16.45 -11.98
C GLN A 125 -23.36 -17.66 -11.98
N ALA A 126 -24.35 -17.71 -12.87
CA ALA A 126 -25.27 -18.85 -12.98
C ALA A 126 -24.59 -20.15 -13.42
N THR A 127 -23.38 -20.09 -13.98
CA THR A 127 -22.56 -21.28 -14.29
C THR A 127 -21.77 -21.80 -13.07
N GLY A 128 -21.92 -21.15 -11.91
CA GLY A 128 -21.26 -21.52 -10.67
C GLY A 128 -21.94 -22.69 -9.94
N ARG A 129 -21.55 -22.89 -8.67
CA ARG A 129 -22.16 -23.91 -7.80
C ARG A 129 -23.64 -23.60 -7.53
N GLU A 130 -24.48 -24.62 -7.39
CA GLU A 130 -25.86 -24.45 -6.92
C GLU A 130 -25.88 -23.87 -5.50
N ASN A 131 -26.69 -22.83 -5.27
CA ASN A 131 -26.83 -22.12 -4.00
C ASN A 131 -25.50 -21.71 -3.34
N PRO A 132 -24.68 -20.89 -4.02
CA PRO A 132 -23.37 -20.55 -3.52
C PRO A 132 -23.50 -19.57 -2.33
N MET A 133 -22.57 -19.67 -1.38
CA MET A 133 -22.44 -18.68 -0.29
C MET A 133 -22.09 -17.28 -0.82
N TYR A 134 -21.54 -17.19 -2.03
CA TYR A 134 -21.13 -15.95 -2.69
C TYR A 134 -21.57 -15.91 -4.16
N PRO A 135 -21.79 -14.71 -4.74
CA PRO A 135 -21.66 -13.42 -4.07
C PRO A 135 -22.87 -13.08 -3.20
N ASP A 136 -22.61 -12.30 -2.15
CA ASP A 136 -23.64 -11.55 -1.42
C ASP A 136 -24.09 -10.39 -2.32
N TYR A 137 -25.32 -10.45 -2.81
CA TYR A 137 -25.81 -9.49 -3.81
C TYR A 137 -26.05 -8.09 -3.25
N ASP A 138 -26.23 -7.92 -1.93
CA ASP A 138 -26.30 -6.59 -1.32
C ASP A 138 -24.93 -5.90 -1.39
N ARG A 139 -23.85 -6.69 -1.27
CA ARG A 139 -22.48 -6.18 -1.46
C ARG A 139 -22.15 -5.92 -2.92
N VAL A 140 -22.63 -6.74 -3.85
CA VAL A 140 -22.46 -6.50 -5.29
C VAL A 140 -23.18 -5.21 -5.68
N ASP A 141 -24.40 -5.02 -5.19
CA ASP A 141 -25.18 -3.82 -5.42
C ASP A 141 -24.46 -2.56 -4.91
N LEU A 142 -23.96 -2.61 -3.66
CA LEU A 142 -23.17 -1.53 -3.10
C LEU A 142 -21.86 -1.28 -3.88
N PHE A 143 -21.17 -2.35 -4.28
CA PHE A 143 -19.94 -2.24 -5.08
C PHE A 143 -20.20 -1.52 -6.39
N MET A 144 -21.29 -1.84 -7.10
CA MET A 144 -21.61 -1.21 -8.37
C MET A 144 -21.92 0.28 -8.20
N ASP A 145 -22.58 0.70 -7.11
CA ASP A 145 -22.76 2.13 -6.81
C ASP A 145 -21.41 2.81 -6.56
N ARG A 146 -20.58 2.22 -5.70
CA ARG A 146 -19.29 2.80 -5.31
C ARG A 146 -18.27 2.80 -6.43
N ALA A 147 -18.41 1.92 -7.42
CA ALA A 147 -17.57 1.90 -8.59
C ALA A 147 -17.71 3.19 -9.42
N ILE A 148 -18.93 3.72 -9.55
CA ILE A 148 -19.21 4.99 -10.24
C ILE A 148 -18.51 6.12 -9.51
N ASP A 149 -18.76 6.22 -8.19
CA ASP A 149 -18.12 7.21 -7.31
C ASP A 149 -16.58 7.15 -7.43
N THR A 150 -16.02 5.93 -7.43
CA THR A 150 -14.57 5.70 -7.48
C THR A 150 -13.97 6.17 -8.80
N VAL A 151 -14.62 5.89 -9.94
CA VAL A 151 -14.13 6.31 -11.26
C VAL A 151 -14.10 7.83 -11.38
N HIS A 152 -15.11 8.53 -10.86
CA HIS A 152 -15.10 10.00 -10.81
C HIS A 152 -14.08 10.53 -9.81
N TRP A 153 -14.01 9.97 -8.61
CA TRP A 153 -13.07 10.37 -7.56
C TRP A 153 -11.60 10.25 -7.98
N MET A 154 -11.24 9.18 -8.70
CA MET A 154 -9.90 9.01 -9.26
C MET A 154 -9.51 10.19 -10.18
N THR A 155 -10.46 10.77 -10.91
CA THR A 155 -10.17 11.94 -11.75
C THR A 155 -10.29 13.25 -10.99
N ASP A 156 -11.39 13.45 -10.26
CA ASP A 156 -11.75 14.74 -9.66
C ASP A 156 -10.88 15.10 -8.45
N VAL A 157 -10.38 14.08 -7.73
CA VAL A 157 -9.59 14.25 -6.51
C VAL A 157 -8.16 13.79 -6.70
N ILE A 158 -7.96 12.56 -7.18
CA ILE A 158 -6.62 11.97 -7.33
C ILE A 158 -5.88 12.56 -8.54
N GLY A 159 -6.60 13.10 -9.53
CA GLY A 159 -6.01 13.66 -10.74
C GLY A 159 -5.59 12.62 -11.78
N HIS A 160 -6.16 11.41 -11.72
CA HIS A 160 -5.95 10.36 -12.71
C HIS A 160 -6.78 10.59 -13.98
N GLU A 161 -6.20 10.30 -15.14
CA GLU A 161 -6.88 10.38 -16.43
C GLU A 161 -7.19 9.00 -16.99
N TRP A 162 -8.47 8.77 -17.28
CA TRP A 162 -8.94 7.59 -18.00
C TRP A 162 -8.76 7.80 -19.50
N VAL A 163 -8.04 6.90 -20.17
CA VAL A 163 -7.74 7.07 -21.61
C VAL A 163 -8.58 6.17 -22.51
N ARG A 164 -9.11 5.07 -21.97
CA ARG A 164 -9.84 4.04 -22.73
C ARG A 164 -10.99 3.50 -21.89
N ILE A 165 -12.13 3.27 -22.55
CA ILE A 165 -13.28 2.58 -21.97
C ILE A 165 -13.58 1.38 -22.88
N GLU A 166 -13.42 0.18 -22.35
CA GLU A 166 -13.49 -1.05 -23.14
C GLU A 166 -14.42 -2.08 -22.48
N GLY A 167 -14.89 -3.05 -23.28
CA GLY A 167 -15.56 -4.24 -22.79
C GLY A 167 -14.55 -5.34 -22.44
N PHE A 168 -14.95 -6.32 -21.64
CA PHE A 168 -14.14 -7.51 -21.39
C PHE A 168 -14.73 -8.74 -22.08
N GLY A 169 -13.94 -9.40 -22.93
CA GLY A 169 -14.39 -10.59 -23.64
C GLY A 169 -15.64 -10.36 -24.48
N PHE A 170 -16.76 -10.98 -24.10
CA PHE A 170 -18.05 -10.91 -24.79
C PHE A 170 -19.05 -10.00 -24.08
N ASP A 171 -18.58 -9.07 -23.25
CA ASP A 171 -19.47 -8.14 -22.57
C ASP A 171 -20.19 -7.22 -23.56
N PRO A 172 -21.51 -7.02 -23.41
CA PRO A 172 -22.32 -6.30 -24.39
C PRO A 172 -22.09 -4.77 -24.37
N VAL A 173 -21.46 -4.24 -23.31
CA VAL A 173 -21.22 -2.81 -23.13
C VAL A 173 -19.80 -2.59 -22.61
N ALA A 174 -19.13 -1.55 -23.12
CA ALA A 174 -17.82 -1.12 -22.66
C ALA A 174 -17.95 -0.35 -21.34
N ARG A 175 -17.38 -0.89 -20.26
CA ARG A 175 -17.54 -0.34 -18.90
C ARG A 175 -16.28 -0.36 -18.05
N LEU A 176 -15.19 -0.94 -18.55
CA LEU A 176 -13.89 -0.91 -17.89
C LEU A 176 -13.15 0.36 -18.29
N HIS A 177 -12.93 1.23 -17.32
CA HIS A 177 -12.13 2.44 -17.46
C HIS A 177 -10.67 2.07 -17.23
N PHE A 178 -9.83 2.26 -18.24
CA PHE A 178 -8.44 1.87 -18.22
C PHE A 178 -7.50 3.09 -18.17
N PRO A 179 -6.40 2.98 -17.42
CA PRO A 179 -5.26 3.89 -17.56
C PRO A 179 -4.51 3.63 -18.88
N GLU A 180 -3.52 4.48 -19.16
CA GLU A 180 -2.71 4.38 -20.38
C GLU A 180 -1.93 3.08 -20.43
N SER A 181 -1.18 2.78 -19.36
CA SER A 181 -0.34 1.61 -19.28
C SER A 181 -1.10 0.43 -18.66
N ASN A 182 -1.12 0.37 -17.34
CA ASN A 182 -1.69 -0.73 -16.58
C ASN A 182 -2.04 -0.24 -15.17
N GLY A 183 -2.39 -1.16 -14.25
CA GLY A 183 -2.80 -0.77 -12.90
C GLY A 183 -1.73 -0.04 -12.07
N SER A 184 -0.47 -0.01 -12.52
CA SER A 184 0.57 0.80 -11.84
C SER A 184 0.31 2.30 -11.98
N ASP A 185 -0.32 2.76 -13.06
CA ASP A 185 -0.69 4.17 -13.24
C ASP A 185 -1.68 4.62 -12.16
N LEU A 186 -2.62 3.75 -11.78
CA LEU A 186 -3.58 4.04 -10.70
C LEU A 186 -2.88 4.19 -9.35
N THR A 187 -1.98 3.25 -9.03
CA THR A 187 -1.25 3.27 -7.76
C THR A 187 -0.27 4.42 -7.69
N ASN A 188 0.39 4.75 -8.80
CA ASN A 188 1.32 5.88 -8.88
C ASN A 188 0.59 7.23 -8.77
N ALA A 189 -0.62 7.34 -9.33
CA ALA A 189 -1.44 8.54 -9.18
C ALA A 189 -1.82 8.78 -7.71
N MET A 190 -2.28 7.75 -7.00
CA MET A 190 -2.60 7.86 -5.57
C MET A 190 -1.37 8.09 -4.69
N ASP A 191 -0.25 7.43 -4.97
CA ASP A 191 1.02 7.69 -4.27
C ASP A 191 1.51 9.13 -4.49
N SER A 192 1.38 9.66 -5.70
CA SER A 192 1.70 11.07 -5.98
C SER A 192 0.77 12.03 -5.25
N PHE A 193 -0.54 11.75 -5.24
CA PHE A 193 -1.52 12.51 -4.46
C PHE A 193 -1.15 12.55 -2.97
N LEU A 194 -0.78 11.41 -2.37
CA LEU A 194 -0.36 11.34 -0.97
C LEU A 194 0.91 12.15 -0.70
N LYS A 195 1.91 12.05 -1.58
CA LYS A 195 3.17 12.81 -1.47
C LYS A 195 2.94 14.32 -1.53
N ASP A 196 2.04 14.78 -2.40
CA ASP A 196 1.64 16.19 -2.48
C ASP A 196 0.96 16.69 -1.19
N LYS A 197 0.41 15.78 -0.38
CA LYS A 197 -0.14 16.06 0.96
C LYS A 197 0.87 15.84 2.09
N GLY A 198 2.12 15.52 1.77
CA GLY A 198 3.19 15.27 2.75
C GLY A 198 3.17 13.86 3.36
N VAL A 199 2.36 12.95 2.85
CA VAL A 199 2.31 11.55 3.30
C VAL A 199 3.21 10.71 2.38
N ASN A 200 4.29 10.16 2.94
CA ASN A 200 5.17 9.25 2.23
C ASN A 200 4.90 7.81 2.69
N VAL A 201 4.77 6.88 1.74
CA VAL A 201 4.70 5.45 2.06
C VAL A 201 6.04 4.98 2.63
N MET A 202 6.00 4.33 3.77
CA MET A 202 7.16 3.66 4.37
C MET A 202 7.38 2.32 3.69
N LEU A 203 8.24 2.33 2.67
CA LEU A 203 8.67 1.14 1.95
C LEU A 203 9.60 0.27 2.81
N ASN A 204 9.84 -0.98 2.38
CA ASN A 204 10.65 -1.96 3.11
C ASN A 204 10.24 -2.11 4.59
N THR A 205 8.94 -1.94 4.89
CA THR A 205 8.40 -1.94 6.25
C THR A 205 7.23 -2.90 6.34
N ALA A 206 7.46 -4.07 6.95
CA ALA A 206 6.47 -5.12 7.06
C ALA A 206 5.72 -5.02 8.39
N GLY A 207 4.41 -4.79 8.37
CA GLY A 207 3.58 -4.92 9.57
C GLY A 207 3.52 -6.39 10.03
N THR A 208 3.85 -6.66 11.30
CA THR A 208 4.05 -8.01 11.82
C THR A 208 3.01 -8.42 12.85
N LYS A 209 2.47 -7.46 13.62
CA LYS A 209 1.54 -7.77 14.71
C LYS A 209 0.62 -6.59 15.00
N LEU A 210 -0.66 -6.87 15.24
CA LEU A 210 -1.59 -5.86 15.75
C LEU A 210 -1.40 -5.68 17.26
N LEU A 211 -1.45 -4.43 17.71
CA LEU A 211 -1.48 -4.07 19.12
C LEU A 211 -2.93 -3.93 19.57
N THR A 212 -3.26 -4.54 20.71
CA THR A 212 -4.61 -4.48 21.29
C THR A 212 -4.56 -4.06 22.75
N ASP A 213 -5.57 -3.30 23.18
CA ASP A 213 -5.80 -3.03 24.60
C ASP A 213 -6.46 -4.22 25.33
N ASP A 214 -6.64 -4.10 26.64
CA ASP A 214 -7.27 -5.14 27.48
C ASP A 214 -8.73 -5.43 27.10
N ALA A 215 -9.40 -4.51 26.41
CA ALA A 215 -10.77 -4.70 25.91
C ALA A 215 -10.80 -5.36 24.51
N GLY A 216 -9.64 -5.61 23.91
CA GLY A 216 -9.49 -6.19 22.57
C GLY A 216 -9.60 -5.18 21.44
N ALA A 217 -9.60 -3.88 21.72
CA ALA A 217 -9.59 -2.86 20.68
C ALA A 217 -8.20 -2.75 20.06
N VAL A 218 -8.13 -2.66 18.73
CA VAL A 218 -6.85 -2.44 18.03
C VAL A 218 -6.41 -0.99 18.23
N ILE A 219 -5.19 -0.81 18.73
CA ILE A 219 -4.60 0.48 19.11
C ILE A 219 -3.29 0.79 18.36
N GLY A 220 -2.94 -0.02 17.36
CA GLY A 220 -1.69 0.13 16.62
C GLY A 220 -1.20 -1.18 16.00
N ALA A 221 0.07 -1.17 15.59
CA ALA A 221 0.78 -2.35 15.11
C ALA A 221 2.28 -2.26 15.37
N GLU A 222 2.93 -3.42 15.48
CA GLU A 222 4.37 -3.59 15.34
C GLU A 222 4.70 -3.81 13.86
N ALA A 223 5.88 -3.34 13.45
CA ALA A 223 6.41 -3.54 12.10
C ALA A 223 7.94 -3.74 12.12
N GLU A 224 8.46 -4.40 11.10
CA GLU A 224 9.89 -4.51 10.84
C GLU A 224 10.27 -3.56 9.70
N GLY A 225 10.98 -2.49 10.03
CA GLY A 225 11.49 -1.53 9.07
C GLY A 225 12.95 -1.81 8.68
N GLU A 226 13.46 -1.07 7.70
CA GLU A 226 14.84 -1.20 7.21
C GLU A 226 15.90 -0.97 8.31
N ASN A 227 15.58 -0.15 9.32
CA ASN A 227 16.46 0.18 10.44
C ASN A 227 16.17 -0.62 11.72
N GLY A 228 15.31 -1.63 11.65
CA GLY A 228 14.92 -2.46 12.78
C GLY A 228 13.44 -2.33 13.17
N PRO A 229 13.07 -2.83 14.36
CA PRO A 229 11.69 -2.91 14.78
C PRO A 229 11.09 -1.53 15.04
N ILE A 230 9.80 -1.41 14.74
CA ILE A 230 8.99 -0.20 14.85
C ILE A 230 7.70 -0.52 15.60
N THR A 231 7.28 0.38 16.49
CA THR A 231 5.94 0.40 17.09
C THR A 231 5.18 1.61 16.58
N ILE A 232 3.96 1.41 16.10
CA ILE A 232 3.06 2.49 15.68
C ILE A 232 1.77 2.42 16.48
N HIS A 233 1.48 3.45 17.26
CA HIS A 233 0.19 3.65 17.89
C HIS A 233 -0.77 4.34 16.91
N ALA A 234 -1.97 3.79 16.74
CA ALA A 234 -2.96 4.30 15.80
C ALA A 234 -4.38 4.20 16.35
N LYS A 235 -5.20 5.22 16.11
CA LYS A 235 -6.63 5.19 16.50
C LYS A 235 -7.43 4.20 15.67
N LYS A 236 -7.02 3.98 14.41
CA LYS A 236 -7.57 3.01 13.46
C LYS A 236 -6.46 2.34 12.67
N VAL A 237 -6.64 1.05 12.39
CA VAL A 237 -5.74 0.27 11.52
C VAL A 237 -6.55 -0.32 10.37
N ILE A 238 -6.06 -0.15 9.15
CA ILE A 238 -6.65 -0.71 7.92
C ILE A 238 -5.67 -1.75 7.37
N LEU A 239 -6.13 -3.01 7.30
CA LEU A 239 -5.41 -4.08 6.64
C LEU A 239 -5.75 -4.10 5.15
N ALA A 240 -4.77 -3.77 4.31
CA ALA A 240 -4.88 -3.73 2.85
C ALA A 240 -3.79 -4.58 2.19
N THR A 241 -3.50 -5.75 2.79
CA THR A 241 -2.33 -6.59 2.50
C THR A 241 -2.49 -7.53 1.29
N GLY A 242 -3.65 -7.51 0.63
CA GLY A 242 -3.92 -8.35 -0.54
C GLY A 242 -4.23 -9.81 -0.19
N GLY A 243 -4.13 -10.68 -1.20
CA GLY A 243 -4.41 -12.12 -1.07
C GLY A 243 -3.16 -12.98 -0.88
N PHE A 244 -3.38 -14.30 -0.81
CA PHE A 244 -2.33 -15.30 -0.57
C PHE A 244 -1.99 -16.17 -1.79
N ALA A 245 -2.40 -15.79 -3.00
CA ALA A 245 -2.22 -16.58 -4.22
C ALA A 245 -0.74 -16.85 -4.62
N ARG A 246 0.22 -16.29 -3.89
CA ARG A 246 1.67 -16.51 -4.04
C ARG A 246 2.28 -17.31 -2.89
N ASN A 247 1.45 -17.85 -1.99
CA ASN A 247 1.87 -18.70 -0.89
C ASN A 247 1.45 -20.15 -1.21
N GLU A 248 2.40 -20.94 -1.72
CA GLU A 248 2.14 -22.34 -2.11
C GLU A 248 1.67 -23.20 -0.94
N GLU A 249 2.21 -23.01 0.27
CA GLU A 249 1.77 -23.77 1.45
C GLU A 249 0.29 -23.51 1.77
N MET A 250 -0.13 -22.24 1.75
CA MET A 250 -1.55 -21.90 1.95
C MET A 250 -2.44 -22.36 0.78
N LEU A 251 -1.92 -22.38 -0.45
CA LEU A 251 -2.66 -22.93 -1.58
C LEU A 251 -2.84 -24.44 -1.43
N GLU A 252 -1.78 -25.18 -1.08
CA GLU A 252 -1.85 -26.62 -0.80
C GLU A 252 -2.85 -26.95 0.32
N GLU A 253 -2.87 -26.15 1.39
CA GLU A 253 -3.78 -26.37 2.52
C GLU A 253 -5.23 -25.97 2.21
N LEU A 254 -5.46 -24.77 1.66
CA LEU A 254 -6.79 -24.16 1.59
C LEU A 254 -7.47 -24.34 0.22
N VAL A 255 -6.68 -24.46 -0.85
CA VAL A 255 -7.17 -24.54 -2.24
C VAL A 255 -6.31 -25.55 -3.03
N PRO A 256 -6.21 -26.83 -2.61
CA PRO A 256 -5.26 -27.80 -3.18
C PRO A 256 -5.41 -28.01 -4.69
N GLU A 257 -6.61 -27.76 -5.24
CA GLU A 257 -6.90 -27.82 -6.68
C GLU A 257 -6.09 -26.79 -7.50
N MET A 258 -5.63 -25.71 -6.86
CA MET A 258 -4.87 -24.62 -7.46
C MET A 258 -3.39 -24.63 -7.06
N ALA A 259 -2.94 -25.56 -6.22
CA ALA A 259 -1.54 -25.65 -5.80
C ALA A 259 -0.62 -25.96 -7.00
N GLY A 260 0.56 -25.33 -7.05
CA GLY A 260 1.54 -25.51 -8.13
C GLY A 260 1.11 -24.95 -9.49
N THR A 261 0.10 -24.09 -9.54
CA THR A 261 -0.35 -23.39 -10.76
C THR A 261 0.27 -22.00 -10.94
N SER A 262 1.11 -21.56 -9.99
CA SER A 262 1.71 -20.23 -9.95
C SER A 262 3.05 -20.10 -10.66
#